data_AF-A0A485LHJ8-F1
#
_entry.id   AF-A0A485LHJ8-F1
#
_cell.length_a   1.000
_cell.length_b   1.000
_cell.length_c   1.000
_cell.angle_alpha   90.00
_cell.angle_beta   90.00
_cell.angle_gamma   90.00
#
_symmetry.space_group_name_H-M   'P 1'
#
loop_
_entity.id
_entity.type
_entity.pdbx_description
1 polymer ?
#
loop_
_entity_poly.entity_id
_entity_poly.type
_entity_poly.pdbx_seq_one_letter_code
_entity_poly.pdbx_strand_id
1 'polypeptide(L)'
;MAFRVLGYVWTSFVSQWPTIVSHAEGAAQRIQNSELSDIVRDLSSFSLRMFLRFMQLAIALLLLLTSASAVYACFYYLVMPTKILHRPVYFDYGVHSLVLQSNEHMQYHGHNIPIQLPTAILDLAPGKHGRDQWTYVDELEKPLAPLTPGAKYDFVLEFDFAQSDTNVEIGMFMVRTELVSDANVTARSARPAFVRPGHWVVDVSSRLLWMLPTLALGHDASLTQSQIVLAVNGYQDIRDRPVTGVHVQLSHPRVQVARATLSVIAQLSGLRYLMYHWFSLTSTIAIVNIACVEVFGCFVFYLYLTFPSVEDDVEGDGDDGDDAIKEILDDDIVHFGPDEVQDDEDALPPVYETDMFTAETTSHLRQRQPTQRAAKAI
;
A
#
# COMPACT_ATOMS: atom_id res chain seq x y z
N MET A 1 -42.85 29.07 -95.42
CA MET A 1 -42.86 30.26 -94.53
C MET A 1 -42.42 29.95 -93.09
N ALA A 2 -42.70 28.75 -92.53
CA ALA A 2 -42.37 28.41 -91.13
C ALA A 2 -40.88 28.43 -90.76
N PHE A 3 -39.98 28.04 -91.67
CA PHE A 3 -38.53 27.96 -91.38
C PHE A 3 -37.84 29.33 -91.14
N ARG A 4 -38.38 30.42 -91.72
CA ARG A 4 -37.82 31.77 -91.51
C ARG A 4 -38.20 32.35 -90.16
N VAL A 5 -39.40 32.07 -89.67
CA VAL A 5 -39.88 32.56 -88.36
C VAL A 5 -39.13 31.86 -87.21
N LEU A 6 -38.84 30.56 -87.35
CA LEU A 6 -38.04 29.82 -86.38
C LEU A 6 -36.60 30.35 -86.29
N GLY A 7 -36.02 30.76 -87.43
CA GLY A 7 -34.69 31.37 -87.46
C GLY A 7 -34.62 32.72 -86.74
N TYR A 8 -35.63 33.57 -86.88
CA TYR A 8 -35.67 34.89 -86.21
C TYR A 8 -35.92 34.83 -84.70
N VAL A 9 -36.73 33.86 -84.25
CA VAL A 9 -36.94 33.61 -82.82
C VAL A 9 -35.69 33.00 -82.19
N TRP A 10 -35.00 32.10 -82.90
CA TRP A 10 -33.74 31.52 -82.46
C TRP A 10 -32.63 32.57 -82.34
N THR A 11 -32.50 33.49 -83.31
CA THR A 11 -31.47 34.54 -83.23
C THR A 11 -31.77 35.58 -82.15
N SER A 12 -33.04 35.89 -81.87
CA SER A 12 -33.42 36.77 -80.76
C SER A 12 -33.20 36.12 -79.40
N PHE A 13 -33.43 34.82 -79.29
CA PHE A 13 -33.17 34.07 -78.06
C PHE A 13 -31.66 33.91 -77.80
N VAL A 14 -30.89 33.59 -78.84
CA VAL A 14 -29.42 33.49 -78.76
C VAL A 14 -28.76 34.85 -78.50
N SER A 15 -29.34 35.95 -78.98
CA SER A 15 -28.79 37.29 -78.72
C SER A 15 -29.10 37.81 -77.31
N GLN A 16 -30.20 37.35 -76.67
CA GLN A 16 -30.54 37.66 -75.28
C GLN A 16 -30.01 36.63 -74.26
N TRP A 17 -29.49 35.49 -74.72
CA TRP A 17 -28.87 34.49 -73.86
C TRP A 17 -27.73 35.03 -72.97
N PRO A 18 -26.82 35.90 -73.45
CA PRO A 18 -25.73 36.42 -72.63
C PRO A 18 -26.21 37.34 -71.49
N THR A 19 -27.31 38.06 -71.68
CA THR A 19 -27.87 38.93 -70.64
C THR A 19 -28.70 38.15 -69.62
N ILE A 20 -29.40 37.11 -70.05
CA ILE A 20 -30.11 36.20 -69.14
C ILE A 20 -29.11 35.40 -68.29
N VAL A 21 -28.02 34.92 -68.91
CA VAL A 21 -26.94 34.20 -68.20
C VAL A 21 -26.18 35.14 -67.26
N SER A 22 -25.86 36.38 -67.65
CA SER A 22 -25.14 37.31 -66.76
C SER A 22 -26.00 37.79 -65.57
N HIS A 23 -27.32 37.95 -65.76
CA HIS A 23 -28.24 38.23 -64.66
C HIS A 23 -28.46 37.01 -63.76
N ALA A 24 -28.50 35.79 -64.31
CA ALA A 24 -28.61 34.55 -63.54
C ALA A 24 -27.33 34.24 -62.75
N GLU A 25 -26.15 34.42 -63.34
CA GLU A 25 -24.86 34.26 -62.68
C GLU A 25 -24.66 35.34 -61.60
N GLY A 26 -24.98 36.60 -61.89
CA GLY A 26 -24.90 37.69 -60.92
C GLY A 26 -25.87 37.55 -59.73
N ALA A 27 -27.05 36.94 -59.93
CA ALA A 27 -28.00 36.67 -58.86
C ALA A 27 -27.63 35.41 -58.06
N ALA A 28 -27.21 34.33 -58.73
CA ALA A 28 -26.79 33.09 -58.09
C ALA A 28 -25.54 33.29 -57.21
N GLN A 29 -24.57 34.09 -57.68
CA GLN A 29 -23.33 34.35 -56.97
C GLN A 29 -23.52 35.30 -55.76
N ARG A 30 -24.54 36.17 -55.79
CA ARG A 30 -24.93 37.02 -54.65
C ARG A 30 -25.67 36.23 -53.56
N ILE A 31 -26.56 35.31 -53.95
CA ILE A 31 -27.28 34.45 -53.01
C ILE A 31 -26.31 33.43 -52.36
N GLN A 32 -25.37 32.87 -53.14
CA GLN A 32 -24.41 31.91 -52.62
C GLN A 32 -23.43 32.54 -51.63
N ASN A 33 -22.89 33.74 -51.91
CA ASN A 33 -21.87 34.34 -51.05
C ASN A 33 -22.43 34.97 -49.76
N SER A 34 -23.66 35.49 -49.78
CA SER A 34 -24.28 36.10 -48.58
C SER A 34 -24.79 35.04 -47.60
N GLU A 35 -25.58 34.07 -48.08
CA GLU A 35 -26.08 32.93 -47.27
C GLU A 35 -24.92 32.07 -46.74
N LEU A 36 -23.87 31.82 -47.53
CA LEU A 36 -22.70 31.11 -47.02
C LEU A 36 -21.96 31.90 -45.95
N SER A 37 -21.88 33.24 -46.06
CA SER A 37 -21.20 34.05 -45.06
C SER A 37 -21.94 34.07 -43.72
N ASP A 38 -23.26 34.06 -43.75
CA ASP A 38 -24.11 34.03 -42.55
C ASP A 38 -24.14 32.62 -41.94
N ILE A 39 -24.22 31.56 -42.77
CA ILE A 39 -24.08 30.17 -42.31
C ILE A 39 -22.69 29.91 -41.71
N VAL A 40 -21.62 30.44 -42.30
CA VAL A 40 -20.26 30.30 -41.74
C VAL A 40 -20.10 31.09 -40.43
N ARG A 41 -20.72 32.26 -40.32
CA ARG A 41 -20.74 33.04 -39.06
C ARG A 41 -21.55 32.36 -37.96
N ASP A 42 -22.70 31.80 -38.27
CA ASP A 42 -23.51 31.06 -37.31
C ASP A 42 -22.87 29.73 -36.92
N LEU A 43 -22.30 29.01 -37.90
CA LEU A 43 -21.55 27.78 -37.65
C LEU A 43 -20.28 28.06 -36.84
N SER A 44 -19.57 29.16 -37.08
CA SER A 44 -18.38 29.54 -36.30
C SER A 44 -18.75 29.98 -34.88
N SER A 45 -19.85 30.72 -34.68
CA SER A 45 -20.28 31.15 -33.33
C SER A 45 -20.83 29.99 -32.50
N PHE A 46 -21.50 29.02 -33.14
CA PHE A 46 -21.98 27.78 -32.53
C PHE A 46 -20.81 26.83 -32.23
N SER A 47 -19.93 26.61 -33.21
CA SER A 47 -18.74 25.77 -33.09
C SER A 47 -17.76 26.30 -32.04
N LEU A 48 -17.53 27.62 -31.98
CA LEU A 48 -16.67 28.23 -30.97
C LEU A 48 -17.24 28.06 -29.56
N ARG A 49 -18.55 28.28 -29.36
CA ARG A 49 -19.20 28.05 -28.05
C ARG A 49 -19.16 26.58 -27.64
N MET A 50 -19.39 25.66 -28.57
CA MET A 50 -19.29 24.22 -28.32
C MET A 50 -17.85 23.79 -28.03
N PHE A 51 -16.88 24.35 -28.76
CA PHE A 51 -15.46 24.10 -28.55
C PHE A 51 -15.00 24.63 -27.18
N LEU A 52 -15.38 25.84 -26.79
CA LEU A 52 -15.07 26.38 -25.47
C LEU A 52 -15.69 25.54 -24.34
N ARG A 53 -16.94 25.07 -24.49
CA ARG A 53 -17.55 24.15 -23.53
C ARG A 53 -16.83 22.81 -23.47
N PHE A 54 -16.44 22.26 -24.62
CA PHE A 54 -15.67 21.03 -24.69
C PHE A 54 -14.29 21.20 -24.02
N MET A 55 -13.61 22.32 -24.27
CA MET A 55 -12.33 22.66 -23.63
C MET A 55 -12.49 22.82 -22.12
N GLN A 56 -13.54 23.50 -21.66
CA GLN A 56 -13.84 23.65 -20.24
C GLN A 56 -14.14 22.30 -19.58
N LEU A 57 -14.93 21.43 -20.23
CA LEU A 57 -15.20 20.08 -19.74
C LEU A 57 -13.92 19.21 -19.73
N ALA A 58 -13.08 19.33 -20.75
CA ALA A 58 -11.81 18.60 -20.83
C ALA A 58 -10.83 19.05 -19.73
N ILE A 59 -10.73 20.36 -19.47
CA ILE A 59 -9.91 20.90 -18.38
C ILE A 59 -10.46 20.45 -17.02
N ALA A 60 -11.77 20.54 -16.81
CA ALA A 60 -12.41 20.08 -15.58
C ALA A 60 -12.19 18.57 -15.36
N LEU A 61 -12.33 17.77 -16.41
CA LEU A 61 -12.08 16.33 -16.37
C LEU A 61 -10.61 16.01 -16.06
N LEU A 62 -9.67 16.75 -16.65
CA LEU A 62 -8.24 16.58 -16.38
C LEU A 62 -7.92 16.92 -14.92
N LEU A 63 -8.42 18.05 -14.41
CA LEU A 63 -8.23 18.44 -13.01
C LEU A 63 -8.79 17.38 -12.05
N LEU A 64 -10.00 16.90 -12.32
CA LEU A 64 -10.67 15.88 -11.52
C LEU A 64 -9.91 14.53 -11.55
N LEU A 65 -9.41 14.12 -12.71
CA LEU A 65 -8.61 12.90 -12.79
C LEU A 65 -7.25 13.06 -12.06
N THR A 66 -6.66 14.26 -12.12
CA THR A 66 -5.42 14.54 -11.38
C THR A 66 -5.64 14.53 -9.86
N SER A 67 -6.73 15.12 -9.35
CA SER A 67 -7.07 15.03 -7.92
C SER A 67 -7.33 13.60 -7.50
N ALA A 68 -8.16 12.87 -8.23
CA ALA A 68 -8.48 11.48 -7.93
C ALA A 68 -7.22 10.59 -7.92
N SER A 69 -6.30 10.79 -8.88
CA SER A 69 -5.03 10.06 -8.90
C SER A 69 -4.11 10.41 -7.72
N ALA A 70 -4.07 11.68 -7.29
CA ALA A 70 -3.31 12.10 -6.13
C ALA A 70 -3.85 11.51 -4.82
N VAL A 71 -5.18 11.47 -4.67
CA VAL A 71 -5.86 10.81 -3.53
C VAL A 71 -5.56 9.31 -3.53
N TYR A 72 -5.66 8.65 -4.69
CA TYR A 72 -5.29 7.23 -4.80
C TYR A 72 -3.81 7.00 -4.46
N ALA A 73 -2.90 7.85 -4.94
CA ALA A 73 -1.48 7.74 -4.61
C ALA A 73 -1.24 7.88 -3.10
N CYS A 74 -1.88 8.84 -2.44
CA CYS A 74 -1.83 9.00 -0.99
C CYS A 74 -2.31 7.74 -0.27
N PHE A 75 -3.48 7.23 -0.64
CA PHE A 75 -4.02 5.97 -0.10
C PHE A 75 -3.07 4.79 -0.33
N TYR A 76 -2.50 4.68 -1.53
CA TYR A 76 -1.54 3.63 -1.89
C TYR A 76 -0.32 3.66 -0.97
N TYR A 77 0.29 4.83 -0.75
CA TYR A 77 1.46 4.96 0.13
C TYR A 77 1.15 4.75 1.61
N LEU A 78 -0.07 5.06 2.07
CA LEU A 78 -0.49 4.81 3.45
C LEU A 78 -0.75 3.33 3.72
N VAL A 79 -1.30 2.61 2.74
CA VAL A 79 -1.75 1.22 2.90
C VAL A 79 -0.67 0.22 2.54
N MET A 80 0.16 0.51 1.54
CA MET A 80 1.19 -0.40 1.06
C MET A 80 2.42 -0.33 1.99
N PRO A 81 2.80 -1.44 2.65
CA PRO A 81 4.03 -1.46 3.45
C PRO A 81 5.22 -1.19 2.53
N THR A 82 6.06 -0.24 2.90
CA THR A 82 7.19 0.15 2.07
C THR A 82 8.34 -0.82 2.25
N LYS A 83 8.84 -1.33 1.11
CA LYS A 83 10.15 -1.96 0.87
C LYS A 83 10.24 -3.46 1.18
N ILE A 84 10.52 -4.22 0.13
CA ILE A 84 11.21 -5.51 0.24
C ILE A 84 12.67 -5.17 0.54
N LEU A 85 13.19 -5.65 1.67
CA LEU A 85 14.54 -5.37 2.08
C LEU A 85 15.45 -6.50 1.61
N HIS A 86 16.41 -6.22 0.74
CA HIS A 86 17.45 -7.16 0.34
C HIS A 86 18.79 -6.64 0.86
N ARG A 87 19.41 -7.38 1.80
CA ARG A 87 20.69 -7.00 2.40
C ARG A 87 21.68 -8.16 2.36
N PRO A 88 22.96 -7.92 2.02
CA PRO A 88 23.98 -8.95 2.17
C PRO A 88 24.17 -9.28 3.66
N VAL A 89 24.58 -10.51 3.93
CA VAL A 89 24.90 -11.02 5.27
C VAL A 89 26.32 -11.55 5.22
N TYR A 90 27.19 -11.04 6.09
CA TYR A 90 28.58 -11.50 6.18
C TYR A 90 28.77 -12.28 7.46
N PHE A 91 29.36 -13.47 7.33
CA PHE A 91 29.66 -14.35 8.45
C PHE A 91 31.04 -14.01 9.01
N ASP A 92 31.08 -13.76 10.31
CA ASP A 92 32.31 -13.80 11.08
C ASP A 92 32.58 -15.24 11.52
N TYR A 93 33.76 -15.72 11.12
CA TYR A 93 34.27 -17.04 11.44
C TYR A 93 35.18 -17.02 12.68
N GLY A 94 35.41 -15.87 13.31
CA GLY A 94 36.24 -15.75 14.51
C GLY A 94 37.65 -16.33 14.31
N VAL A 95 38.17 -17.02 15.33
CA VAL A 95 39.52 -17.62 15.34
C VAL A 95 39.54 -19.02 14.69
N HIS A 96 38.87 -19.18 13.55
CA HIS A 96 38.70 -20.46 12.86
C HIS A 96 39.98 -21.07 12.29
N SER A 97 41.03 -20.27 12.10
CA SER A 97 42.33 -20.77 11.63
C SER A 97 42.94 -21.81 12.60
N LEU A 98 42.65 -21.72 13.90
CA LEU A 98 43.11 -22.68 14.90
C LEU A 98 42.39 -24.03 14.80
N VAL A 99 41.09 -24.03 14.47
CA VAL A 99 40.28 -25.25 14.32
C VAL A 99 40.62 -26.00 13.03
N LEU A 100 40.96 -25.27 11.95
CA LEU A 100 41.40 -25.86 10.69
C LEU A 100 42.83 -26.43 10.76
N GLN A 101 43.69 -25.87 11.63
CA GLN A 101 45.03 -26.41 11.88
C GLN A 101 45.04 -27.60 12.85
N SER A 102 44.02 -27.74 13.71
CA SER A 102 43.87 -28.90 14.59
C SER A 102 43.25 -30.09 13.85
N ASN A 103 43.92 -30.58 12.82
CA ASN A 103 43.58 -31.87 12.22
C ASN A 103 44.18 -33.00 13.08
N GLU A 104 43.36 -34.03 13.34
CA GLU A 104 43.74 -35.36 13.83
C GLU A 104 44.02 -35.49 15.36
N HIS A 105 43.06 -36.07 16.10
CA HIS A 105 43.24 -36.75 17.42
C HIS A 105 43.26 -35.95 18.74
N MET A 106 42.68 -34.75 18.84
CA MET A 106 42.39 -34.22 20.18
C MET A 106 41.15 -34.90 20.77
N GLN A 107 41.38 -35.88 21.65
CA GLN A 107 40.39 -36.31 22.63
C GLN A 107 39.92 -35.07 23.38
N TYR A 108 38.59 -34.88 23.44
CA TYR A 108 37.93 -33.84 24.23
C TYR A 108 38.25 -34.07 25.72
N HIS A 109 39.43 -33.67 26.18
CA HIS A 109 39.76 -33.50 27.60
C HIS A 109 39.83 -32.00 27.84
N GLY A 110 38.83 -31.53 28.58
CA GLY A 110 38.46 -30.11 28.61
C GLY A 110 39.50 -29.19 29.24
N HIS A 111 39.61 -27.99 28.67
CA HIS A 111 39.21 -26.76 29.35
C HIS A 111 39.29 -25.57 28.36
N ASN A 112 38.15 -24.92 28.11
CA ASN A 112 38.03 -23.50 27.77
C ASN A 112 38.65 -22.96 26.46
N ILE A 113 38.58 -23.67 25.34
CA ILE A 113 38.60 -22.99 24.02
C ILE A 113 37.16 -22.95 23.52
N PRO A 114 36.44 -21.82 23.63
CA PRO A 114 35.11 -21.72 23.05
C PRO A 114 35.25 -21.79 21.53
N ILE A 115 34.87 -22.92 20.94
CA ILE A 115 34.74 -23.03 19.48
C ILE A 115 33.64 -22.04 19.09
N GLN A 116 34.04 -20.91 18.51
CA GLN A 116 33.11 -19.91 18.04
C GLN A 116 32.41 -20.47 16.81
N LEU A 117 31.08 -20.41 16.80
CA LEU A 117 30.28 -20.80 15.64
C LEU A 117 30.24 -19.62 14.65
N PRO A 118 30.12 -19.86 13.34
CA PRO A 118 29.99 -18.78 12.37
C PRO A 118 28.73 -17.98 12.67
N THR A 119 28.90 -16.69 12.95
CA THR A 119 27.83 -15.77 13.33
C THR A 119 27.84 -14.55 12.43
N ALA A 120 26.66 -14.08 12.04
CA ALA A 120 26.47 -12.87 11.27
C ALA A 120 25.46 -11.98 12.02
N ILE A 121 25.81 -10.71 12.21
CA ILE A 121 24.93 -9.70 12.79
C ILE A 121 24.59 -8.73 11.67
N LEU A 122 23.30 -8.53 11.42
CA LEU A 122 22.80 -7.60 10.43
C LEU A 122 21.85 -6.62 11.09
N ASP A 123 22.17 -5.33 11.03
CA ASP A 123 21.24 -4.29 11.41
C ASP A 123 20.26 -4.04 10.26
N LEU A 124 18.98 -3.88 10.56
CA LEU A 124 17.90 -3.60 9.61
C LEU A 124 17.65 -2.10 9.43
N ALA A 125 18.01 -1.30 10.43
CA ALA A 125 17.95 0.15 10.31
C ALA A 125 19.15 0.65 9.49
N PRO A 126 18.96 1.32 8.34
CA PRO A 126 20.07 1.99 7.67
C PRO A 126 20.56 3.13 8.58
N GLY A 127 21.84 3.15 8.92
CA GLY A 127 22.44 4.31 9.60
C GLY A 127 22.31 5.57 8.75
N LYS A 128 22.58 6.75 9.33
CA LYS A 128 22.46 8.07 8.66
C LYS A 128 23.20 8.16 7.31
N HIS A 129 24.20 7.32 7.09
CA HIS A 129 24.99 7.24 5.87
C HIS A 129 24.58 6.12 4.90
N GLY A 130 23.46 5.42 5.13
CA GLY A 130 23.05 4.26 4.33
C GLY A 130 24.04 3.10 4.42
N ARG A 131 24.79 3.02 5.52
CA ARG A 131 25.73 1.94 5.82
C ARG A 131 25.03 0.98 6.78
N ASP A 132 25.01 -0.30 6.40
CA ASP A 132 24.07 -1.27 6.96
C ASP A 132 24.76 -2.33 7.86
N GLN A 133 26.08 -2.26 8.05
CA GLN A 133 26.87 -3.33 8.70
C GLN A 133 28.02 -2.87 9.60
N TRP A 134 28.25 -1.56 9.74
CA TRP A 134 29.15 -1.04 10.75
C TRP A 134 28.67 0.33 11.22
N THR A 135 28.49 0.42 12.52
CA THR A 135 28.08 1.62 13.25
C THR A 135 29.25 2.10 14.10
N TYR A 136 29.39 3.42 14.24
CA TYR A 136 30.31 3.96 15.24
C TYR A 136 29.71 3.69 16.64
N VAL A 137 30.59 3.37 17.60
CA VAL A 137 30.20 3.00 18.98
C VAL A 137 29.43 4.13 19.71
N ASP A 138 29.45 5.36 19.18
CA ASP A 138 28.91 6.56 19.82
C ASP A 138 27.64 7.17 19.16
N GLU A 139 26.85 6.41 18.40
CA GLU A 139 25.60 6.95 17.85
C GLU A 139 24.45 6.95 18.89
N LEU A 140 24.24 8.12 19.50
CA LEU A 140 23.17 8.43 20.48
C LEU A 140 21.74 8.49 19.89
N GLU A 141 21.55 8.26 18.59
CA GLU A 141 20.26 8.47 17.93
C GLU A 141 19.50 7.15 17.70
N LYS A 142 18.22 7.14 18.13
CA LYS A 142 17.34 5.98 17.99
C LYS A 142 17.14 5.64 16.51
N PRO A 143 17.47 4.42 16.05
CA PRO A 143 17.28 4.04 14.65
C PRO A 143 15.81 4.16 14.26
N LEU A 144 15.55 4.69 13.06
CA LEU A 144 14.20 4.67 12.48
C LEU A 144 13.72 3.22 12.39
N ALA A 145 12.46 2.98 12.74
CA ALA A 145 11.84 1.67 12.63
C ALA A 145 11.98 1.16 11.18
N PRO A 146 12.74 0.08 10.93
CA PRO A 146 13.04 -0.37 9.58
C PRO A 146 11.85 -1.06 8.91
N LEU A 147 10.89 -1.53 9.69
CA LEU A 147 9.70 -2.24 9.26
C LEU A 147 8.44 -1.43 9.62
N THR A 148 7.37 -1.61 8.84
CA THR A 148 6.07 -1.00 9.11
C THR A 148 5.38 -1.76 10.24
N PRO A 149 5.02 -1.10 11.36
CA PRO A 149 4.41 -1.78 12.50
C PRO A 149 3.08 -2.42 12.11
N GLY A 150 2.81 -3.61 12.63
CA GLY A 150 1.58 -4.37 12.38
C GLY A 150 1.52 -5.13 11.05
N ALA A 151 2.45 -4.90 10.12
CA ALA A 151 2.59 -5.73 8.92
C ALA A 151 3.28 -7.07 9.25
N LYS A 152 2.91 -8.12 8.50
CA LYS A 152 3.53 -9.44 8.61
C LYS A 152 4.67 -9.56 7.61
N TYR A 153 5.79 -10.12 8.05
CA TYR A 153 7.02 -10.25 7.28
C TYR A 153 7.56 -11.67 7.31
N ASP A 154 8.04 -12.11 6.15
CA ASP A 154 8.81 -13.33 5.96
C ASP A 154 10.29 -12.98 5.83
N PHE A 155 11.10 -13.61 6.67
CA PHE A 155 12.56 -13.49 6.62
C PHE A 155 13.09 -14.68 5.84
N VAL A 156 13.63 -14.42 4.65
CA VAL A 156 14.19 -15.42 3.74
C VAL A 156 15.68 -15.21 3.66
N LEU A 157 16.46 -16.24 4.02
CA LEU A 157 17.90 -16.25 3.85
C LEU A 157 18.25 -17.03 2.58
N GLU A 158 18.97 -16.39 1.68
CA GLU A 158 19.54 -17.02 0.49
C GLU A 158 21.04 -17.17 0.69
N PHE A 159 21.50 -18.41 0.68
CA PHE A 159 22.89 -18.78 0.88
C PHE A 159 23.47 -19.32 -0.41
N ASP A 160 24.62 -18.80 -0.82
CA ASP A 160 25.48 -19.41 -1.82
C ASP A 160 26.62 -20.12 -1.09
N PHE A 161 26.55 -21.44 -1.02
CA PHE A 161 27.61 -22.26 -0.44
C PHE A 161 28.68 -22.56 -1.50
N ALA A 162 29.94 -22.61 -1.06
CA ALA A 162 31.02 -23.12 -1.91
C ALA A 162 30.86 -24.64 -2.08
N GLN A 163 30.99 -25.15 -3.31
CA GLN A 163 30.98 -26.60 -3.57
C GLN A 163 32.35 -27.21 -3.21
N SER A 164 32.62 -27.33 -1.91
CA SER A 164 33.85 -27.94 -1.36
C SER A 164 33.57 -29.30 -0.73
N ASP A 165 34.56 -30.20 -0.74
CA ASP A 165 34.43 -31.52 -0.11
C ASP A 165 34.11 -31.41 1.38
N THR A 166 34.66 -30.39 2.06
CA THR A 166 34.33 -30.09 3.46
C THR A 166 32.84 -29.79 3.64
N ASN A 167 32.23 -28.99 2.76
CA ASN A 167 30.79 -28.70 2.84
C ASN A 167 29.91 -29.92 2.56
N VAL A 168 30.36 -30.82 1.69
CA VAL A 168 29.65 -32.07 1.39
C VAL A 168 29.74 -33.05 2.56
N GLU A 169 30.91 -33.17 3.20
CA GLU A 169 31.15 -34.06 4.35
C GLU A 169 30.38 -33.65 5.62
N ILE A 170 30.12 -32.35 5.80
CA ILE A 170 29.32 -31.85 6.94
C ILE A 170 27.90 -32.42 6.93
N GLY A 171 27.31 -32.60 5.75
CA GLY A 171 25.93 -33.04 5.59
C GLY A 171 24.92 -31.98 6.04
N MET A 172 23.94 -32.39 6.86
CA MET A 172 22.89 -31.47 7.34
C MET A 172 23.41 -30.63 8.52
N PHE A 173 23.18 -29.33 8.44
CA PHE A 173 23.42 -28.39 9.55
C PHE A 173 22.22 -27.46 9.72
N MET A 174 22.14 -26.80 10.87
CA MET A 174 21.05 -25.89 11.18
C MET A 174 21.49 -24.44 10.98
N VAL A 175 20.63 -23.65 10.36
CA VAL A 175 20.69 -22.19 10.32
C VAL A 175 19.77 -21.67 11.41
N ARG A 176 20.34 -21.08 12.45
CA ARG A 176 19.61 -20.44 13.54
C ARG A 176 19.51 -18.95 13.25
N THR A 177 18.31 -18.40 13.32
CA THR A 177 18.05 -16.98 13.10
C THR A 177 17.34 -16.41 14.31
N GLU A 178 17.81 -15.29 14.81
CA GLU A 178 17.28 -14.57 15.96
C GLU A 178 16.98 -13.13 15.56
N LEU A 179 15.74 -12.70 15.75
CA LEU A 179 15.36 -11.30 15.57
C LEU A 179 15.58 -10.57 16.88
N VAL A 180 16.25 -9.42 16.81
CA VAL A 180 16.67 -8.64 17.99
C VAL A 180 16.02 -7.25 17.93
N SER A 181 15.53 -6.80 19.08
CA SER A 181 14.99 -5.47 19.33
C SER A 181 15.66 -4.92 20.57
N ASP A 182 16.41 -3.81 20.46
CA ASP A 182 17.14 -3.16 21.57
C ASP A 182 17.84 -4.18 22.51
N ALA A 183 18.66 -5.06 21.93
CA ALA A 183 19.40 -6.15 22.58
C ALA A 183 18.57 -7.31 23.17
N ASN A 184 17.24 -7.30 23.07
CA ASN A 184 16.38 -8.41 23.45
C ASN A 184 15.94 -9.24 22.23
N VAL A 185 15.89 -10.56 22.37
CA VAL A 185 15.48 -11.47 21.29
C VAL A 185 13.96 -11.52 21.22
N THR A 186 13.36 -11.07 20.11
CA THR A 186 11.91 -11.08 19.90
C THR A 186 11.41 -12.38 19.30
N ALA A 187 12.18 -12.98 18.38
CA ALA A 187 11.84 -14.25 17.77
C ALA A 187 13.10 -15.07 17.50
N ARG A 188 12.95 -16.41 17.51
CA ARG A 188 14.01 -17.37 17.21
C ARG A 188 13.48 -18.45 16.29
N SER A 189 14.27 -18.83 15.30
CA SER A 189 14.01 -19.98 14.46
C SER A 189 15.28 -20.79 14.20
N ALA A 190 15.10 -22.06 13.87
CA ALA A 190 16.18 -22.95 13.44
C ALA A 190 15.68 -23.80 12.28
N ARG A 191 16.37 -23.75 11.15
CA ARG A 191 16.00 -24.46 9.92
C ARG A 191 17.16 -25.32 9.41
N PRO A 192 16.91 -26.57 8.97
CA PRO A 192 17.95 -27.39 8.38
C PRO A 192 18.33 -26.85 7.00
N ALA A 193 19.62 -26.88 6.70
CA ALA A 193 20.20 -26.65 5.40
C ALA A 193 21.19 -27.78 5.10
N PHE A 194 21.37 -28.08 3.82
CA PHE A 194 22.30 -29.10 3.39
C PHE A 194 22.86 -28.72 2.02
N VAL A 195 24.16 -28.95 1.83
CA VAL A 195 24.80 -28.83 0.52
C VAL A 195 24.62 -30.16 -0.20
N ARG A 196 24.21 -30.13 -1.47
CA ARG A 196 23.91 -31.35 -2.23
C ARG A 196 25.22 -31.88 -2.78
N PRO A 197 25.54 -33.18 -2.61
CA PRO A 197 26.65 -33.77 -3.32
C PRO A 197 26.35 -33.72 -4.83
N GLY A 198 27.32 -33.23 -5.61
CA GLY A 198 27.30 -33.34 -7.06
C GLY A 198 27.64 -34.76 -7.50
N HIS A 199 27.12 -35.19 -8.65
CA HIS A 199 27.64 -36.38 -9.30
C HIS A 199 28.98 -36.03 -9.97
N TRP A 200 30.01 -36.84 -9.72
CA TRP A 200 31.35 -36.61 -10.28
C TRP A 200 31.36 -36.41 -11.81
N VAL A 201 30.49 -37.11 -12.54
CA VAL A 201 30.35 -36.96 -14.00
C VAL A 201 29.82 -35.57 -14.37
N VAL A 202 28.88 -35.04 -13.61
CA VAL A 202 28.27 -33.71 -13.82
C VAL A 202 29.29 -32.63 -13.47
N ASP A 203 30.04 -32.81 -12.38
CA ASP A 203 31.08 -31.86 -11.99
C ASP A 203 32.22 -31.83 -13.02
N VAL A 204 32.66 -32.99 -13.51
CA VAL A 204 33.70 -33.06 -14.56
C VAL A 204 33.20 -32.49 -15.89
N SER A 205 31.97 -32.80 -16.30
CA SER A 205 31.43 -32.31 -17.57
C SER A 205 31.19 -30.80 -17.54
N SER A 206 30.66 -30.27 -16.43
CA SER A 206 30.48 -28.83 -16.24
C SER A 206 31.83 -28.10 -16.21
N ARG A 207 32.83 -28.62 -15.48
CA ARG A 207 34.19 -28.05 -15.49
C ARG A 207 34.82 -28.08 -16.87
N LEU A 208 34.67 -29.16 -17.64
CA LEU A 208 35.21 -29.26 -18.99
C LEU A 208 34.53 -28.26 -19.95
N LEU A 209 33.19 -28.15 -19.87
CA LEU A 209 32.41 -27.21 -20.67
C LEU A 209 32.77 -25.75 -20.35
N TRP A 210 32.93 -25.43 -19.06
CA TRP A 210 33.27 -24.09 -18.59
C TRP A 210 34.77 -23.78 -18.70
N MET A 211 35.65 -24.76 -18.91
CA MET A 211 37.10 -24.53 -19.03
C MET A 211 37.46 -23.62 -20.22
N LEU A 212 36.76 -23.77 -21.35
CA LEU A 212 37.05 -23.03 -22.58
C LEU A 212 36.67 -21.54 -22.46
N PRO A 213 35.44 -21.17 -22.02
CA PRO A 213 35.10 -19.77 -21.77
C PRO A 213 35.95 -19.11 -20.68
N THR A 214 36.26 -19.83 -19.60
CA THR A 214 37.00 -19.27 -18.46
C THR A 214 38.45 -18.96 -18.82
N LEU A 215 39.15 -19.83 -19.56
CA LEU A 215 40.51 -19.57 -20.02
C LEU A 215 40.56 -18.44 -21.06
N ALA A 216 39.54 -18.34 -21.92
CA ALA A 216 39.48 -17.33 -22.97
C ALA A 216 39.04 -15.94 -22.47
N LEU A 217 38.13 -15.87 -21.50
CA LEU A 217 37.48 -14.63 -21.03
C LEU A 217 37.83 -14.26 -19.58
N GLY A 218 38.62 -15.07 -18.88
CA GLY A 218 39.04 -14.82 -17.50
C GLY A 218 37.90 -14.76 -16.49
N HIS A 219 36.75 -15.36 -16.78
CA HIS A 219 35.64 -15.42 -15.82
C HIS A 219 35.91 -16.49 -14.77
N ASP A 220 35.76 -16.15 -13.50
CA ASP A 220 35.80 -17.12 -12.41
C ASP A 220 34.49 -17.92 -12.40
N ALA A 221 34.51 -19.12 -12.98
CA ALA A 221 33.41 -20.08 -12.86
C ALA A 221 33.53 -20.85 -11.53
N SER A 222 33.39 -20.15 -10.40
CA SER A 222 33.23 -20.82 -9.11
C SER A 222 31.88 -21.51 -9.08
N LEU A 223 31.88 -22.84 -8.90
CA LEU A 223 30.65 -23.61 -8.69
C LEU A 223 30.12 -23.30 -7.29
N THR A 224 29.12 -22.43 -7.23
CA THR A 224 28.38 -22.10 -6.00
C THR A 224 27.00 -22.74 -6.05
N GLN A 225 26.53 -23.27 -4.92
CA GLN A 225 25.18 -23.80 -4.80
C GLN A 225 24.32 -22.82 -3.99
N SER A 226 23.33 -22.20 -4.65
CA SER A 226 22.32 -21.38 -3.99
C SER A 226 21.29 -22.25 -3.26
N GLN A 227 20.98 -21.88 -2.02
CA GLN A 227 20.03 -22.54 -1.14
C GLN A 227 19.19 -21.47 -0.42
N ILE A 228 17.88 -21.53 -0.64
CA ILE A 228 16.92 -20.61 -0.03
C ILE A 228 16.33 -21.25 1.23
N VAL A 229 16.39 -20.54 2.35
CA VAL A 229 15.90 -20.97 3.67
C VAL A 229 14.93 -19.91 4.21
N LEU A 230 13.67 -20.31 4.40
CA LEU A 230 12.68 -19.48 5.09
C LEU A 230 12.95 -19.49 6.60
N ALA A 231 13.69 -18.48 7.06
CA ALA A 231 14.13 -18.36 8.44
C ALA A 231 12.93 -18.17 9.39
N VAL A 232 12.14 -17.11 9.20
CA VAL A 232 10.98 -16.79 10.03
C VAL A 232 9.79 -16.52 9.12
N ASN A 233 8.64 -17.13 9.43
CA ASN A 233 7.40 -16.97 8.65
C ASN A 233 6.41 -16.11 9.43
N GLY A 234 5.85 -15.09 8.78
CA GLY A 234 4.72 -14.31 9.25
C GLY A 234 4.99 -13.52 10.53
N TYR A 235 6.23 -13.07 10.75
CA TYR A 235 6.58 -12.25 11.91
C TYR A 235 5.87 -10.90 11.82
N GLN A 236 5.13 -10.54 12.88
CA GLN A 236 4.44 -9.27 12.96
C GLN A 236 5.23 -8.30 13.83
N ASP A 237 5.65 -7.18 13.26
CA ASP A 237 6.44 -6.21 14.01
C ASP A 237 5.54 -5.37 14.95
N ILE A 238 6.01 -5.14 16.17
CA ILE A 238 5.26 -4.43 17.22
C ILE A 238 5.81 -3.01 17.34
N ARG A 239 4.92 -2.01 17.40
CA ARG A 239 5.33 -0.59 17.48
C ARG A 239 6.22 -0.26 18.68
N ASP A 240 5.97 -0.93 19.81
CA ASP A 240 6.73 -0.69 21.05
C ASP A 240 8.12 -1.34 21.06
N ARG A 241 8.33 -2.36 20.21
CA ARG A 241 9.58 -3.12 20.12
C ARG A 241 9.88 -3.49 18.65
N PRO A 242 10.26 -2.50 17.82
CA PRO A 242 10.59 -2.77 16.42
C PRO A 242 11.84 -3.64 16.34
N VAL A 243 11.89 -4.53 15.37
CA VAL A 243 13.12 -5.32 15.10
C VAL A 243 14.19 -4.38 14.54
N THR A 244 15.31 -4.29 15.23
CA THR A 244 16.45 -3.46 14.82
C THR A 244 17.52 -4.26 14.11
N GLY A 245 17.67 -5.55 14.45
CA GLY A 245 18.69 -6.41 13.86
C GLY A 245 18.29 -7.88 13.78
N VAL A 246 19.06 -8.62 13.00
CA VAL A 246 18.94 -10.06 12.77
C VAL A 246 20.29 -10.70 13.03
N HIS A 247 20.32 -11.67 13.94
CA HIS A 247 21.48 -12.48 14.24
C HIS A 247 21.31 -13.87 13.62
N VAL A 248 22.22 -14.24 12.72
CA VAL A 248 22.23 -15.54 12.04
C VAL A 248 23.44 -16.34 12.50
N GLN A 249 23.21 -17.57 12.95
CA GLN A 249 24.25 -18.47 13.43
C GLN A 249 24.16 -19.81 12.68
N LEU A 250 25.31 -20.32 12.23
CA LEU A 250 25.42 -21.64 11.65
C LEU A 250 25.82 -22.66 12.72
N SER A 251 25.18 -23.83 12.73
CA SER A 251 25.40 -24.82 13.79
C SER A 251 26.74 -25.57 13.69
N HIS A 252 27.47 -25.44 12.59
CA HIS A 252 28.69 -26.19 12.35
C HIS A 252 29.85 -25.25 11.98
N PRO A 253 31.04 -25.39 12.62
CA PRO A 253 32.15 -24.47 12.41
C PRO A 253 32.71 -24.55 11.00
N ARG A 254 32.85 -25.73 10.40
CA ARG A 254 33.55 -25.89 9.12
C ARG A 254 32.74 -25.47 7.87
N VAL A 255 31.54 -24.91 8.03
CA VAL A 255 30.67 -24.54 6.91
C VAL A 255 31.22 -23.32 6.16
N GLN A 256 31.51 -23.48 4.88
CA GLN A 256 32.05 -22.43 4.02
C GLN A 256 30.92 -21.77 3.22
N VAL A 257 30.61 -20.51 3.52
CA VAL A 257 29.61 -19.70 2.82
C VAL A 257 30.35 -18.74 1.89
N ALA A 258 30.03 -18.76 0.60
CA ALA A 258 30.60 -17.83 -0.37
C ALA A 258 29.88 -16.47 -0.32
N ARG A 259 28.55 -16.51 -0.26
CA ARG A 259 27.70 -15.32 -0.14
C ARG A 259 26.44 -15.68 0.63
N ALA A 260 25.91 -14.73 1.39
CA ALA A 260 24.58 -14.84 1.95
C ALA A 260 23.84 -13.52 1.82
N THR A 261 22.52 -13.59 1.64
CA THR A 261 21.65 -12.43 1.57
C THR A 261 20.38 -12.68 2.38
N LEU A 262 19.95 -11.67 3.12
CA LEU A 262 18.68 -11.64 3.83
C LEU A 262 17.69 -10.84 2.99
N SER A 263 16.55 -11.47 2.72
CA SER A 263 15.41 -10.88 2.03
C SER A 263 14.23 -10.83 2.99
N VAL A 264 13.74 -9.63 3.32
CA VAL A 264 12.54 -9.42 4.14
C VAL A 264 11.38 -9.07 3.23
N ILE A 265 10.40 -9.97 3.16
CA ILE A 265 9.26 -9.88 2.23
C ILE A 265 8.00 -9.67 3.05
N ALA A 266 7.22 -8.63 2.75
CA ALA A 266 5.94 -8.42 3.41
C ALA A 266 4.89 -9.43 2.91
N GLN A 267 4.19 -10.09 3.83
CA GLN A 267 3.01 -10.89 3.52
C GLN A 267 1.82 -9.95 3.27
N LEU A 268 1.56 -9.68 2.00
CA LEU A 268 0.41 -8.89 1.58
C LEU A 268 -0.83 -9.78 1.57
N SER A 269 -1.90 -9.35 2.24
CA SER A 269 -3.19 -10.03 2.25
C SER A 269 -4.33 -9.08 1.91
N GLY A 270 -5.43 -9.62 1.39
CA GLY A 270 -6.64 -8.86 1.04
C GLY A 270 -6.40 -7.82 -0.05
N LEU A 271 -6.88 -6.59 0.18
CA LEU A 271 -6.78 -5.48 -0.77
C LEU A 271 -5.32 -5.17 -1.17
N ARG A 272 -4.38 -5.25 -0.22
CA ARG A 272 -2.95 -4.98 -0.47
C ARG A 272 -2.36 -5.94 -1.50
N TYR A 273 -2.75 -7.22 -1.44
CA TYR A 273 -2.29 -8.23 -2.38
C TYR A 273 -2.74 -7.91 -3.81
N LEU A 274 -4.02 -7.55 -3.95
CA LEU A 274 -4.64 -7.18 -5.23
C LEU A 274 -4.00 -5.91 -5.80
N MET A 275 -3.76 -4.89 -4.96
CA MET A 275 -3.07 -3.66 -5.35
C MET A 275 -1.62 -3.90 -5.81
N TYR A 276 -0.89 -4.83 -5.18
CA TYR A 276 0.49 -5.13 -5.53
C TYR A 276 0.61 -5.95 -6.81
N HIS A 277 -0.18 -7.02 -6.94
CA HIS A 277 -0.06 -7.91 -8.09
C HIS A 277 -0.75 -7.33 -9.33
N TRP A 278 -1.91 -6.68 -9.18
CA TRP A 278 -2.74 -6.17 -10.27
C TRP A 278 -2.84 -4.64 -10.22
N PHE A 279 -1.70 -3.96 -10.10
CA PHE A 279 -1.63 -2.51 -9.92
C PHE A 279 -2.48 -1.73 -10.94
N SER A 280 -2.37 -2.03 -12.23
CA SER A 280 -3.03 -1.24 -13.28
C SER A 280 -4.55 -1.35 -13.26
N LEU A 281 -5.09 -2.56 -13.08
CA LEU A 281 -6.54 -2.78 -13.06
C LEU A 281 -7.17 -2.13 -11.84
N THR A 282 -6.54 -2.33 -10.68
CA THR A 282 -7.05 -1.90 -9.38
C THR A 282 -6.98 -0.39 -9.21
N SER A 283 -5.87 0.22 -9.66
CA SER A 283 -5.70 1.66 -9.76
C SER A 283 -6.77 2.30 -10.65
N THR A 284 -7.03 1.73 -11.84
CA THR A 284 -8.04 2.28 -12.76
C THR A 284 -9.44 2.27 -12.14
N ILE A 285 -9.85 1.15 -11.54
CA ILE A 285 -11.16 1.04 -10.88
C ILE A 285 -11.26 2.01 -9.69
N ALA A 286 -10.20 2.11 -8.88
CA ALA A 286 -10.18 3.00 -7.72
C ALA A 286 -10.23 4.47 -8.12
N ILE A 287 -9.44 4.89 -9.12
CA ILE A 287 -9.42 6.27 -9.61
C ILE A 287 -10.78 6.65 -10.19
N VAL A 288 -11.41 5.77 -10.98
CA VAL A 288 -12.77 6.02 -11.51
C VAL A 288 -13.79 6.13 -10.37
N ASN A 289 -13.71 5.28 -9.35
CA ASN A 289 -14.63 5.35 -8.21
C ASN A 289 -14.45 6.64 -7.40
N ILE A 290 -13.20 7.04 -7.12
CA ILE A 290 -12.87 8.31 -6.46
C ILE A 290 -13.37 9.49 -7.31
N ALA A 291 -13.13 9.48 -8.62
CA ALA A 291 -13.63 10.49 -9.54
C ALA A 291 -15.17 10.61 -9.50
N CYS A 292 -15.90 9.48 -9.48
CA CYS A 292 -17.35 9.49 -9.33
C CYS A 292 -17.81 10.12 -8.01
N VAL A 293 -17.12 9.82 -6.90
CA VAL A 293 -17.40 10.42 -5.59
C VAL A 293 -17.10 11.92 -5.60
N GLU A 294 -16.01 12.36 -6.24
CA GLU A 294 -15.69 13.78 -6.42
C GLU A 294 -16.76 14.52 -7.23
N VAL A 295 -17.23 13.94 -8.35
CA VAL A 295 -18.35 14.50 -9.14
C VAL A 295 -19.61 14.60 -8.29
N PHE A 296 -19.94 13.57 -7.51
CA PHE A 296 -21.09 13.59 -6.61
C PHE A 296 -20.93 14.67 -5.52
N GLY A 297 -19.74 14.81 -4.94
CA GLY A 297 -19.43 15.87 -3.98
C GLY A 297 -19.59 17.27 -4.58
N CYS A 298 -19.08 17.49 -5.79
CA CYS A 298 -19.29 18.74 -6.53
C CYS A 298 -20.77 18.99 -6.83
N PHE A 299 -21.54 17.95 -7.14
CA PHE A 299 -22.99 18.07 -7.35
C PHE A 299 -23.73 18.45 -6.06
N VAL A 300 -23.43 17.80 -4.95
CA VAL A 300 -24.02 18.15 -3.64
C VAL A 300 -23.63 19.56 -3.22
N PHE A 301 -22.37 19.95 -3.41
CA PHE A 301 -21.90 21.31 -3.15
C PHE A 301 -22.59 22.34 -4.04
N TYR A 302 -22.82 22.02 -5.32
CA TYR A 302 -23.60 22.85 -6.23
C TYR A 302 -25.06 23.00 -5.76
N LEU A 303 -25.70 21.91 -5.31
CA LEU A 303 -27.05 21.99 -4.74
C LEU A 303 -27.08 22.86 -3.49
N TYR A 304 -26.09 22.72 -2.60
CA TYR A 304 -25.96 23.55 -1.40
C TYR A 304 -25.82 25.04 -1.73
N LEU A 305 -25.08 25.41 -2.77
CA LEU A 305 -24.97 26.80 -3.22
C LEU A 305 -26.25 27.31 -3.93
N THR A 306 -27.00 26.41 -4.56
CA THR A 306 -28.19 26.77 -5.36
C THR A 306 -29.45 26.88 -4.51
N PHE A 307 -29.56 26.07 -3.45
CA PHE A 307 -30.60 26.21 -2.45
C PHE A 307 -30.06 27.13 -1.34
N PRO A 308 -30.42 28.42 -1.31
CA PRO A 308 -30.23 29.19 -0.10
C PRO A 308 -30.89 28.41 1.03
N SER A 309 -30.17 28.19 2.14
CA SER A 309 -30.81 27.79 3.39
C SER A 309 -31.96 28.76 3.58
N VAL A 310 -33.18 28.24 3.68
CA VAL A 310 -34.36 29.03 4.07
C VAL A 310 -33.90 29.82 5.28
N GLU A 311 -33.68 31.13 5.09
CA GLU A 311 -33.62 32.06 6.18
C GLU A 311 -34.97 31.87 6.85
N ASP A 312 -34.96 31.43 8.11
CA ASP A 312 -36.12 31.57 8.96
C ASP A 312 -36.34 33.08 9.10
N ASP A 313 -36.99 33.66 8.10
CA ASP A 313 -37.50 35.02 8.10
C ASP A 313 -38.65 35.04 9.13
N VAL A 314 -38.27 35.01 10.41
CA VAL A 314 -39.05 35.65 11.45
C VAL A 314 -38.86 37.14 11.24
N GLU A 315 -39.56 37.68 10.24
CA GLU A 315 -39.91 39.10 10.21
C GLU A 315 -40.62 39.37 11.54
N GLY A 316 -39.89 40.00 12.45
CA GLY A 316 -40.47 40.70 13.58
C GLY A 316 -41.24 41.90 13.04
N ASP A 317 -42.46 41.65 12.56
CA ASP A 317 -43.49 42.66 12.52
C ASP A 317 -44.16 42.66 13.91
N GLY A 318 -43.85 43.69 14.68
CA GLY A 318 -44.53 43.93 15.93
C GLY A 318 -45.91 44.49 15.61
N ASP A 319 -46.96 43.71 15.87
CA ASP A 319 -48.21 44.23 16.43
C ASP A 319 -49.10 43.07 16.94
N ASP A 320 -49.49 43.19 18.20
CA ASP A 320 -50.73 42.70 18.81
C ASP A 320 -51.11 41.21 18.71
N GLY A 321 -50.81 40.47 19.79
CA GLY A 321 -51.46 39.17 20.03
C GLY A 321 -51.00 38.35 21.23
N ASP A 322 -50.41 38.95 22.27
CA ASP A 322 -49.81 38.21 23.41
C ASP A 322 -50.74 38.05 24.64
N ASP A 323 -52.06 38.13 24.47
CA ASP A 323 -53.04 38.14 25.57
C ASP A 323 -53.81 36.82 25.78
N ALA A 324 -53.32 35.65 25.34
CA ALA A 324 -54.11 34.40 25.47
C ALA A 324 -53.42 33.15 26.04
N ILE A 325 -52.12 33.14 26.36
CA ILE A 325 -51.45 31.92 26.88
C ILE A 325 -50.51 32.20 28.06
N LYS A 326 -50.88 33.14 28.95
CA LYS A 326 -50.24 33.31 30.27
C LYS A 326 -51.19 33.17 31.46
N GLU A 327 -52.45 32.79 31.23
CA GLU A 327 -53.46 32.66 32.29
C GLU A 327 -53.72 31.20 32.71
N ILE A 328 -52.70 30.33 32.79
CA ILE A 328 -52.87 28.96 33.33
C ILE A 328 -51.74 28.50 34.28
N LEU A 329 -50.68 29.26 34.56
CA LEU A 329 -49.54 28.73 35.34
C LEU A 329 -49.06 29.56 36.53
N ASP A 330 -49.80 30.58 36.98
CA ASP A 330 -49.41 31.41 38.13
C ASP A 330 -50.40 31.37 39.31
N ASP A 331 -51.06 30.23 39.56
CA ASP A 331 -51.83 30.00 40.78
C ASP A 331 -51.27 28.78 41.53
N ASP A 332 -50.21 29.02 42.31
CA ASP A 332 -49.88 28.34 43.59
C ASP A 332 -48.38 28.50 43.95
N ILE A 333 -47.94 29.72 44.27
CA ILE A 333 -46.76 29.91 45.14
C ILE A 333 -47.10 30.96 46.20
N VAL A 334 -47.54 30.47 47.36
CA VAL A 334 -47.72 31.27 48.56
C VAL A 334 -46.36 31.71 49.11
N HIS A 335 -46.15 33.02 49.17
CA HIS A 335 -45.08 33.69 49.89
C HIS A 335 -45.13 33.38 51.40
N PHE A 336 -44.01 32.95 51.98
CA PHE A 336 -43.69 33.26 53.38
C PHE A 336 -42.23 33.72 53.47
N GLY A 337 -42.06 34.92 54.07
CA GLY A 337 -40.78 35.61 54.25
C GLY A 337 -39.95 35.04 55.40
N PRO A 338 -38.72 35.57 55.58
CA PRO A 338 -37.72 35.00 56.46
C PRO A 338 -37.88 35.53 57.89
N ASP A 339 -37.60 34.70 58.89
CA ASP A 339 -36.95 35.13 60.13
C ASP A 339 -36.36 33.93 60.92
N GLU A 340 -35.11 34.13 61.33
CA GLU A 340 -34.39 33.65 62.52
C GLU A 340 -34.11 32.15 62.78
N VAL A 341 -32.82 31.81 62.60
CA VAL A 341 -31.87 31.12 63.51
C VAL A 341 -32.42 30.13 64.56
N GLN A 342 -32.03 28.86 64.46
CA GLN A 342 -31.41 28.10 65.57
C GLN A 342 -30.75 26.80 65.05
N ASP A 343 -29.56 26.51 65.58
CA ASP A 343 -28.81 25.26 65.47
C ASP A 343 -29.62 24.03 65.93
N ASP A 344 -29.45 22.88 65.26
CA ASP A 344 -28.99 21.63 65.90
C ASP A 344 -28.94 20.45 64.92
N GLU A 345 -28.14 19.47 65.34
CA GLU A 345 -27.57 18.31 64.65
C GLU A 345 -28.55 17.27 64.06
N ASP A 346 -27.95 16.39 63.24
CA ASP A 346 -28.39 15.03 62.89
C ASP A 346 -29.51 14.83 61.87
N ALA A 347 -29.13 14.71 60.58
CA ALA A 347 -29.58 13.61 59.69
C ALA A 347 -28.88 13.66 58.32
N LEU A 348 -28.12 12.61 57.99
CA LEU A 348 -27.50 12.38 56.68
C LEU A 348 -28.56 12.12 55.57
N PRO A 349 -28.43 12.69 54.36
CA PRO A 349 -29.14 12.20 53.18
C PRO A 349 -28.35 11.08 52.46
N PRO A 350 -29.03 10.10 51.83
CA PRO A 350 -28.39 8.92 51.28
C PRO A 350 -27.58 9.22 50.00
N VAL A 351 -26.42 8.56 49.93
CA VAL A 351 -25.50 8.49 48.79
C VAL A 351 -26.16 7.72 47.65
N TYR A 352 -26.14 8.27 46.44
CA TYR A 352 -26.42 7.51 45.23
C TYR A 352 -25.18 6.65 44.90
N GLU A 353 -25.32 5.34 45.04
CA GLU A 353 -24.32 4.34 44.65
C GLU A 353 -24.12 4.33 43.13
N THR A 354 -22.89 4.60 42.70
CA THR A 354 -22.41 4.39 41.34
C THR A 354 -22.06 2.91 41.21
N ASP A 355 -22.99 2.09 40.70
CA ASP A 355 -22.71 0.67 40.51
C ASP A 355 -21.68 0.44 39.40
N MET A 356 -20.57 -0.14 39.86
CA MET A 356 -19.39 -0.55 39.15
C MET A 356 -19.70 -1.84 38.37
N PHE A 357 -19.57 -1.81 37.04
CA PHE A 357 -19.64 -3.02 36.22
C PHE A 357 -18.46 -3.96 36.54
N THR A 358 -18.69 -4.99 37.34
CA THR A 358 -17.80 -6.14 37.47
C THR A 358 -18.33 -7.37 36.75
N ALA A 359 -17.39 -8.11 36.19
CA ALA A 359 -17.59 -9.24 35.30
C ALA A 359 -18.02 -10.51 36.04
N GLU A 360 -19.32 -10.70 36.24
CA GLU A 360 -19.91 -12.02 36.45
C GLU A 360 -21.29 -12.04 35.81
N THR A 361 -21.41 -12.59 34.59
CA THR A 361 -22.60 -13.29 34.03
C THR A 361 -22.36 -13.57 32.54
N THR A 362 -21.44 -14.48 32.24
CA THR A 362 -21.43 -15.23 30.96
C THR A 362 -21.08 -16.70 31.20
N SER A 363 -21.65 -17.29 32.26
CA SER A 363 -21.57 -18.73 32.56
C SER A 363 -22.65 -19.56 31.86
N HIS A 364 -23.56 -18.96 31.08
CA HIS A 364 -24.71 -19.66 30.49
C HIS A 364 -24.59 -20.09 29.02
N LEU A 365 -23.41 -20.01 28.38
CA LEU A 365 -23.22 -20.45 26.99
C LEU A 365 -22.23 -21.60 26.79
N ARG A 366 -22.02 -22.45 27.82
CA ARG A 366 -21.15 -23.63 27.69
C ARG A 366 -21.73 -24.88 28.34
N GLN A 367 -22.76 -25.48 27.74
CA GLN A 367 -23.05 -26.89 27.97
C GLN A 367 -23.89 -27.51 26.85
N ARG A 368 -23.25 -28.30 25.99
CA ARG A 368 -23.82 -29.55 25.43
C ARG A 368 -22.73 -30.33 24.69
N GLN A 369 -22.24 -31.37 25.35
CA GLN A 369 -21.58 -32.51 24.74
C GLN A 369 -22.22 -33.76 25.39
N PRO A 370 -22.77 -34.72 24.63
CA PRO A 370 -23.19 -36.00 25.19
C PRO A 370 -22.16 -37.07 24.85
N THR A 371 -21.58 -37.69 25.87
CA THR A 371 -20.85 -38.96 25.74
C THR A 371 -21.62 -40.10 26.43
N GLN A 372 -21.92 -41.10 25.60
CA GLN A 372 -21.92 -42.54 25.86
C GLN A 372 -22.88 -43.15 26.91
N ARG A 373 -23.75 -44.03 26.41
CA ARG A 373 -24.14 -45.26 27.11
C ARG A 373 -23.80 -46.47 26.24
N ALA A 374 -23.16 -47.44 26.87
CA ALA A 374 -22.68 -48.68 26.31
C ALA A 374 -23.71 -49.83 26.41
N ALA A 375 -23.55 -50.79 25.48
CA ALA A 375 -23.74 -52.24 25.60
C ALA A 375 -25.15 -52.88 25.69
N LYS A 376 -25.50 -53.65 24.64
CA LYS A 376 -25.97 -55.07 24.67
C LYS A 376 -26.05 -55.59 23.22
N ALA A 377 -25.15 -56.48 22.77
CA ALA A 377 -25.28 -57.95 22.72
C ALA A 377 -26.34 -58.47 21.74
N ILE A 378 -25.91 -58.97 20.57
CA ILE A 378 -25.87 -60.37 20.09
C ILE A 378 -25.27 -60.35 18.68
#